data_AF-A0A3B9LTS8-F1
#
_entry.id   AF-A0A3B9LTS8-F1
#
_cell.length_a   1.000
_cell.length_b   1.000
_cell.length_c   1.000
_cell.angle_alpha   90.00
_cell.angle_beta   90.00
_cell.angle_gamma   90.00
#
_symmetry.space_group_name_H-M   'P 1'
#
loop_
_entity.id
_entity.type
_entity.pdbx_description
1 polymer ?
#
loop_
_entity_poly.entity_id
_entity_poly.type
_entity_poly.pdbx_seq_one_letter_code
_entity_poly.pdbx_strand_id
1 'polypeptide(L)'
;MNKRLRDKIAKLDKECPLIPYTGSSMLFSAVRRMKAEKERKIPVENRSGFAISVKTGKAANTMTETEWEGFYAALSRQLKRDYPDLYEDLFPSKSGEKSRNTRRVK
;
A
#
# COMPACT_ATOMS: atom_id res chain seq x y z
N MET A 1 11.46 -19.79 2.77
CA MET A 1 11.49 -18.33 3.07
C MET A 1 12.58 -18.02 4.08
N ASN A 2 13.50 -17.08 3.79
CA ASN A 2 14.64 -16.79 4.68
C ASN A 2 14.24 -15.93 5.90
N LYS A 3 15.04 -15.98 6.99
CA LYS A 3 14.74 -15.28 8.26
C LYS A 3 14.59 -13.75 8.07
N ARG A 4 15.50 -13.14 7.31
CA ARG A 4 15.51 -11.70 7.03
C ARG A 4 14.22 -11.20 6.34
N LEU A 5 13.66 -12.01 5.44
CA LEU A 5 12.42 -11.69 4.73
C LEU A 5 11.21 -11.80 5.66
N ARG A 6 11.17 -12.82 6.52
CA ARG A 6 10.14 -12.93 7.56
C ARG A 6 10.16 -11.71 8.49
N ASP A 7 11.33 -11.27 8.92
CA ASP A 7 11.46 -10.09 9.78
C ASP A 7 10.97 -8.80 9.08
N LYS A 8 11.26 -8.66 7.77
CA LYS A 8 10.74 -7.54 6.96
C LYS A 8 9.21 -7.55 6.87
N ILE A 9 8.60 -8.72 6.66
CA ILE A 9 7.15 -8.89 6.56
C ILE A 9 6.49 -8.62 7.92
N ALA A 10 7.01 -9.20 9.00
CA ALA A 10 6.50 -8.97 10.35
C ALA A 10 6.58 -7.49 10.75
N LYS A 11 7.63 -6.78 10.33
CA LYS A 11 7.75 -5.34 10.52
C LYS A 11 6.72 -4.56 9.70
N LEU A 12 6.46 -4.97 8.45
CA LEU A 12 5.39 -4.39 7.64
C LEU A 12 4.02 -4.58 8.27
N ASP A 13 3.72 -5.74 8.86
CA ASP A 13 2.41 -5.99 9.49
C ASP A 13 2.12 -5.02 10.64
N LYS A 14 3.17 -4.58 11.34
CA LYS A 14 3.06 -3.59 12.41
C LYS A 14 2.93 -2.16 11.89
N GLU A 15 3.70 -1.79 10.87
CA GLU A 15 3.76 -0.41 10.36
C GLU A 15 2.66 -0.08 9.34
N CYS A 16 2.30 -1.07 8.52
CA CYS A 16 1.33 -0.99 7.45
C CYS A 16 0.33 -2.16 7.61
N PRO A 17 -0.47 -2.17 8.69
CA PRO A 17 -1.52 -3.16 8.86
C PRO A 17 -2.52 -3.06 7.70
N LEU A 18 -2.96 -4.22 7.23
CA LEU A 18 -4.02 -4.35 6.25
C LEU A 18 -5.35 -4.30 6.98
N ILE A 19 -6.21 -3.38 6.56
CA ILE A 19 -7.47 -3.10 7.25
C ILE A 19 -8.61 -3.68 6.40
N PRO A 20 -9.35 -4.68 6.89
CA PRO A 20 -10.42 -5.33 6.12
C PRO A 20 -11.73 -4.51 6.03
N TYR A 21 -11.80 -3.30 6.59
CA TYR A 21 -13.00 -2.45 6.53
C TYR A 21 -13.27 -1.89 5.13
N THR A 22 -14.54 -1.79 4.76
CA THR A 22 -14.98 -1.35 3.42
C THR A 22 -14.68 0.11 3.12
N GLY A 23 -14.44 0.41 1.84
CA GLY A 23 -14.30 1.79 1.35
C GLY A 23 -12.86 2.33 1.34
N SER A 24 -12.70 3.58 1.77
CA SER A 24 -11.44 4.34 1.73
C SER A 24 -10.31 3.69 2.51
N SER A 25 -10.61 3.14 3.70
CA SER A 25 -9.63 2.51 4.59
C SER A 25 -8.97 1.27 3.97
N MET A 26 -9.73 0.42 3.26
CA MET A 26 -9.19 -0.73 2.54
C MET A 26 -8.30 -0.26 1.38
N LEU A 27 -8.76 0.69 0.56
CA LEU A 27 -7.97 1.18 -0.58
C LEU A 27 -6.67 1.84 -0.11
N PHE A 28 -6.75 2.71 0.90
CA PHE A 28 -5.59 3.38 1.48
C PHE A 28 -4.61 2.38 2.11
N SER A 29 -5.08 1.44 2.94
CA SER A 29 -4.21 0.46 3.58
C SER A 29 -3.54 -0.47 2.57
N ALA A 30 -4.26 -0.86 1.51
CA ALA A 30 -3.70 -1.64 0.40
C ALA A 30 -2.61 -0.88 -0.34
N VAL A 31 -2.87 0.36 -0.79
CA VAL A 31 -1.88 1.19 -1.51
C VAL A 31 -0.66 1.46 -0.64
N ARG A 32 -0.87 1.80 0.65
CA ARG A 32 0.22 2.01 1.61
C ARG A 32 1.08 0.76 1.79
N ARG A 33 0.45 -0.40 1.92
CA ARG A 33 1.15 -1.69 2.08
C ARG A 33 1.96 -2.05 0.83
N MET A 34 1.34 -1.95 -0.34
CA MET A 34 1.99 -2.22 -1.63
C MET A 34 3.19 -1.29 -1.85
N LYS A 35 3.05 0.00 -1.53
CA LYS A 35 4.16 0.96 -1.57
C LYS A 35 5.32 0.51 -0.68
N ALA A 36 5.05 0.16 0.57
CA ALA A 36 6.08 -0.25 1.53
C ALA A 36 6.76 -1.57 1.15
N GLU A 37 6.02 -2.50 0.56
CA GLU A 37 6.57 -3.75 0.00
C GLU A 37 7.52 -3.49 -1.17
N LYS A 38 7.15 -2.56 -2.07
CA LYS A 38 8.00 -2.11 -3.18
C LYS A 38 9.28 -1.45 -2.67
N GLU A 39 9.17 -0.50 -1.73
CA GLU A 39 10.32 0.20 -1.14
C GLU A 39 11.31 -0.75 -0.43
N ARG A 40 10.80 -1.83 0.16
CA ARG A 40 11.63 -2.87 0.82
C ARG A 40 12.20 -3.91 -0.13
N LYS A 41 11.92 -3.77 -1.42
CA LYS A 41 12.31 -4.70 -2.50
C LYS A 41 11.89 -6.14 -2.18
N ILE A 42 10.65 -6.30 -1.71
CA ILE A 42 10.07 -7.64 -1.47
C ILE A 42 9.64 -8.20 -2.83
N PRO A 43 10.07 -9.41 -3.23
CA PRO A 43 9.59 -10.05 -4.47
C PRO A 43 8.08 -10.23 -4.45
N VAL A 44 7.41 -10.07 -5.59
CA VAL A 44 5.93 -10.09 -5.68
C VAL A 44 5.35 -11.37 -5.09
N GLU A 45 5.98 -12.53 -5.31
CA GLU A 45 5.49 -13.80 -4.76
C GLU A 45 5.50 -13.86 -3.22
N ASN A 46 6.24 -12.96 -2.57
CA ASN A 46 6.32 -12.82 -1.11
C ASN A 46 5.59 -11.58 -0.57
N ARG A 47 4.89 -10.82 -1.42
CA ARG A 47 4.05 -9.66 -1.02
C ARG A 47 2.70 -10.14 -0.50
N SER A 48 1.92 -9.23 0.09
CA SER A 48 0.55 -9.53 0.46
C SER A 48 -0.34 -9.76 -0.77
N GLY A 49 -1.13 -10.83 -0.74
CA GLY A 49 -2.19 -11.11 -1.73
C GLY A 49 -3.53 -10.42 -1.44
N PHE A 50 -3.57 -9.51 -0.47
CA PHE A 50 -4.81 -8.92 0.02
C PHE A 50 -5.57 -8.12 -1.03
N ALA A 51 -4.87 -7.39 -1.90
CA ALA A 51 -5.49 -6.68 -3.01
C ALA A 51 -5.70 -7.62 -4.19
N ILE A 52 -6.95 -7.76 -4.64
CA ILE A 52 -7.34 -8.61 -5.77
C ILE A 52 -7.81 -7.72 -6.93
N SER A 53 -7.28 -7.98 -8.12
CA SER A 53 -7.70 -7.28 -9.33
C SER A 53 -9.06 -7.80 -9.80
N VAL A 54 -10.06 -6.93 -9.85
CA VAL A 54 -11.39 -7.27 -10.39
C VAL A 54 -11.31 -7.62 -11.88
N LYS A 55 -10.38 -7.01 -12.62
CA LYS A 55 -10.24 -7.23 -14.07
C LYS A 55 -9.70 -8.62 -14.41
N THR A 56 -8.78 -9.14 -13.59
CA THR A 56 -8.05 -10.38 -13.90
C THR A 56 -8.32 -11.51 -12.91
N GLY A 57 -8.99 -11.22 -11.78
CA GLY A 57 -9.20 -12.16 -10.68
C GLY A 57 -7.93 -12.51 -9.89
N LYS A 58 -6.76 -11.97 -10.28
CA LYS A 58 -5.48 -12.28 -9.64
C LYS A 58 -5.30 -11.48 -8.35
N ALA A 59 -4.80 -12.16 -7.32
CA ALA A 59 -4.27 -11.53 -6.11
C ALA A 59 -2.93 -10.85 -6.43
N ALA A 60 -2.60 -9.78 -5.70
CA ALA A 60 -1.38 -9.02 -5.96
C ALA A 60 -0.11 -9.89 -5.90
N ASN A 61 -0.02 -10.86 -5.00
CA ASN A 61 1.15 -11.73 -4.88
C ASN A 61 1.27 -12.80 -5.99
N THR A 62 0.26 -12.98 -6.84
CA THR A 62 0.29 -13.93 -7.96
C THR A 62 0.46 -13.24 -9.32
N MET A 63 0.59 -11.91 -9.32
CA MET A 63 0.85 -11.11 -10.51
C MET A 63 2.33 -11.18 -10.89
N THR A 64 2.63 -11.00 -12.18
CA THR A 64 3.98 -10.64 -12.62
C THR A 64 4.35 -9.23 -12.14
N GLU A 65 5.64 -8.84 -12.13
CA GLU A 65 6.03 -7.49 -11.70
C GLU A 65 5.34 -6.40 -12.55
N THR A 66 5.25 -6.59 -13.88
CA THR A 66 4.59 -5.63 -14.78
C THR A 66 3.09 -5.52 -14.50
N GLU A 67 2.39 -6.65 -14.30
CA GLU A 67 0.98 -6.65 -13.92
C GLU A 67 0.78 -5.96 -12.56
N TRP A 68 1.64 -6.26 -11.60
CA TRP A 68 1.60 -5.68 -10.27
C TRP A 68 1.82 -4.16 -10.31
N GLU A 69 2.78 -3.68 -11.09
CA GLU A 69 3.04 -2.24 -11.25
C GLU A 69 1.85 -1.51 -11.88
N GLY A 70 1.25 -2.10 -12.91
CA GLY A 70 0.04 -1.57 -13.52
C GLY A 70 -1.13 -1.54 -12.53
N PHE A 71 -1.31 -2.61 -11.75
CA PHE A 71 -2.35 -2.70 -10.73
C PHE A 71 -2.16 -1.69 -9.61
N TYR A 72 -0.93 -1.57 -9.09
CA TYR A 72 -0.55 -0.58 -8.09
C TYR A 72 -0.78 0.86 -8.58
N ALA A 73 -0.42 1.15 -9.83
CA ALA A 73 -0.67 2.45 -10.43
C ALA A 73 -2.16 2.76 -10.56
N ALA A 74 -2.98 1.77 -10.93
CA ALA A 74 -4.43 1.92 -11.01
C ALA A 74 -5.05 2.21 -9.63
N LEU A 75 -4.69 1.45 -8.58
CA LEU A 75 -5.15 1.69 -7.22
C LEU A 75 -4.70 3.06 -6.69
N SER A 76 -3.46 3.46 -6.99
CA SER A 76 -2.94 4.78 -6.60
C SER A 76 -3.70 5.92 -7.29
N ARG A 77 -4.05 5.77 -8.58
CA ARG A 77 -4.89 6.75 -9.31
C ARG A 77 -6.30 6.78 -8.76
N GLN A 78 -6.88 5.64 -8.42
CA GLN A 78 -8.19 5.56 -7.79
C GLN A 78 -8.18 6.28 -6.43
N LEU A 79 -7.17 6.03 -5.60
CA LEU A 79 -7.00 6.71 -4.32
C LEU A 79 -6.88 8.23 -4.53
N LYS A 80 -6.09 8.68 -5.50
CA LYS A 80 -5.97 10.11 -5.85
C LYS A 80 -7.30 10.74 -6.27
N ARG A 81 -8.11 10.02 -7.04
CA ARG A 81 -9.39 10.52 -7.56
C ARG A 81 -10.48 10.56 -6.49
N ASP A 82 -10.60 9.48 -5.73
CA ASP A 82 -11.72 9.28 -4.82
C ASP A 82 -11.42 9.83 -3.40
N TYR A 83 -10.13 9.86 -3.00
CA TYR A 83 -9.67 10.30 -1.67
C TYR A 83 -8.33 11.05 -1.77
N PRO A 84 -8.31 12.26 -2.35
CA PRO A 84 -7.07 13.02 -2.60
C PRO A 84 -6.25 13.29 -1.34
N ASP A 85 -6.89 13.63 -0.20
CA ASP A 85 -6.20 13.88 1.07
C ASP A 85 -5.38 12.66 1.53
N LEU A 86 -5.97 11.46 1.42
CA LEU A 86 -5.29 10.21 1.75
C LEU A 86 -4.18 9.86 0.75
N TYR A 87 -4.33 10.27 -0.50
CA TYR A 87 -3.27 10.13 -1.49
C TYR A 87 -2.07 11.03 -1.15
N GLU A 88 -2.31 12.27 -0.76
CA GLU A 88 -1.25 13.22 -0.38
C GLU A 88 -0.48 12.77 0.87
N ASP A 89 -1.16 12.14 1.84
CA ASP A 89 -0.51 11.50 2.99
C ASP A 89 0.49 10.41 2.57
N LEU A 90 0.20 9.67 1.49
CA LEU A 90 1.10 8.64 0.97
C LEU A 90 2.14 9.17 -0.01
N PHE A 91 1.79 10.18 -0.80
CA PHE A 91 2.64 10.73 -1.85
C PHE A 91 2.77 12.24 -1.64
N PRO A 92 3.47 12.67 -0.58
CA PRO A 92 3.64 14.08 -0.32
C PRO A 92 4.41 14.69 -1.50
N SER A 93 3.73 15.57 -2.24
CA SER A 93 4.38 16.42 -3.23
C SER A 93 5.45 17.20 -2.50
N LYS A 94 6.71 17.15 -2.94
CA LYS A 94 7.83 17.89 -2.33
C LYS A 94 7.74 19.41 -2.58
N SER A 95 6.57 19.98 -2.35
CA SER A 95 6.24 21.39 -2.53
C SER A 95 5.50 21.86 -1.27
N GLY A 96 6.17 21.80 -0.13
CA GLY A 96 5.65 22.33 1.13
C GLY A 96 6.12 21.57 2.36
N GLU A 97 7.30 21.93 2.87
CA GLU A 97 7.45 21.94 4.33
C GLU A 97 6.31 22.77 4.94
N LYS A 98 5.80 22.31 6.10
CA LYS A 98 4.68 22.82 6.94
C LYS A 98 3.38 22.05 6.65
N SER A 99 2.82 21.26 7.55
CA SER A 99 2.75 21.44 9.00
C SER A 99 2.55 20.10 9.72
N ARG A 100 3.33 19.88 10.77
CA ARG A 100 2.97 18.96 11.87
C ARG A 100 1.59 19.34 12.38
N ASN A 101 0.64 18.40 12.42
CA ASN A 101 -0.42 18.50 13.41
C ASN A 101 -0.62 17.17 14.13
N THR A 102 0.09 17.07 15.25
CA THR A 102 -0.19 16.14 16.34
C THR A 102 -1.61 16.39 16.86
N ARG A 103 -2.58 15.56 16.46
CA ARG A 103 -3.82 15.41 17.26
C ARG A 103 -3.57 14.36 18.34
N ARG A 104 -3.00 14.86 19.44
CA ARG A 104 -3.15 14.30 20.78
C ARG A 104 -4.62 14.48 21.16
N VAL A 105 -5.37 13.39 21.22
CA VAL A 105 -6.71 13.41 21.84
C VAL A 105 -6.51 13.23 23.35
N LYS A 106 -7.17 14.11 24.12
CA LYS A 106 -7.16 14.18 25.59
C LYS A 106 -7.64 12.88 26.23
#